data_AF-M4RF36-F1
#
_entry.id   AF-M4RF36-F1
#
_cell.length_a   1.000
_cell.length_b   1.000
_cell.length_c   1.000
_cell.angle_alpha   90.00
_cell.angle_beta   90.00
_cell.angle_gamma   90.00
#
_symmetry.space_group_name_H-M   'P 1'
#
loop_
_entity.id
_entity.type
_entity.pdbx_description
1 polymer ?
#
loop_
_entity_poly.entity_id
_entity_poly.type
_entity_poly.pdbx_seq_one_letter_code
_entity_poly.pdbx_strand_id
1 'polypeptide(L)' 'MEAGQILTCYICGLNKEGLTLLYKTKQFEIEEIIERELEQGKLNSDGEIWLTAEFICAF' A
#
# COMPACT_ATOMS: atom_id res chain seq x y z
N MET A 1 -2.55 -4.40 15.52
CA MET A 1 -2.75 -2.96 15.77
C MET A 1 -3.85 -2.81 16.79
N GLU A 2 -3.71 -1.90 17.72
CA GLU A 2 -4.81 -1.56 18.64
C GLU A 2 -5.89 -0.83 17.83
N ALA A 3 -7.16 -1.19 18.03
CA ALA A 3 -8.27 -0.56 17.32
C ALA A 3 -8.22 0.96 17.52
N GLY A 4 -8.01 1.72 16.43
CA GLY A 4 -7.89 3.18 16.46
C GLY A 4 -6.54 3.76 16.02
N GLN A 5 -5.53 2.93 15.73
CA GLN A 5 -4.27 3.40 15.15
C GLN A 5 -4.40 3.62 13.64
N ILE A 6 -3.87 4.75 13.14
CA ILE A 6 -3.81 5.08 11.71
C ILE A 6 -2.58 4.37 11.12
N LEU A 7 -2.79 3.60 10.06
CA LEU A 7 -1.71 3.02 9.26
C LEU A 7 -1.40 3.93 8.07
N THR A 8 -0.18 4.44 8.01
CA THR A 8 0.26 5.24 6.85
C THR A 8 0.83 4.32 5.78
N CYS A 9 0.29 4.40 4.56
CA CYS A 9 0.73 3.62 3.41
C CYS A 9 1.18 4.54 2.28
N TYR A 10 2.29 4.19 1.62
CA TYR A 10 2.86 4.94 0.51
C TYR A 10 2.98 4.08 -0.73
N ILE A 11 2.69 4.67 -1.90
CA ILE A 11 2.90 4.03 -3.20
C ILE A 11 3.81 4.91 -4.04
N CYS A 12 4.92 4.36 -4.52
CA CYS A 12 5.85 5.04 -5.41
C CYS A 12 6.01 4.32 -6.76
N GLY A 13 6.71 4.93 -7.73
CA GLY A 13 7.02 4.29 -9.02
C GLY A 13 6.19 4.78 -10.22
N LEU A 14 5.27 5.72 -10.03
CA LEU A 14 4.56 6.42 -11.12
C LEU A 14 4.44 7.91 -10.82
N ASN A 15 4.12 8.70 -11.85
CA ASN A 15 3.73 10.10 -11.69
C ASN A 15 2.37 10.21 -10.98
N LYS A 16 2.05 11.40 -10.44
CA LYS A 16 0.81 11.66 -9.69
C LYS A 16 -0.46 11.16 -10.38
N GLU A 17 -0.61 11.44 -11.68
CA GLU A 17 -1.77 10.99 -12.45
C GLU A 17 -1.84 9.46 -12.58
N GLY A 18 -0.69 8.83 -12.81
CA GLY A 18 -0.57 7.36 -12.87
C GLY A 18 -0.87 6.69 -11.53
N LEU A 19 -0.35 7.23 -10.42
CA LEU A 19 -0.67 6.75 -9.07
C LEU A 19 -2.15 6.93 -8.72
N THR A 20 -2.74 8.07 -9.11
CA THR A 20 -4.17 8.34 -8.87
C THR A 20 -5.04 7.36 -9.65
N LEU A 21 -4.68 7.07 -10.90
CA LEU A 21 -5.38 6.08 -11.71
C LEU A 21 -5.21 4.67 -11.13
N LEU A 22 -3.98 4.27 -10.80
CA LEU A 22 -3.67 2.97 -10.20
C LEU A 22 -4.49 2.74 -8.94
N TYR A 23 -4.51 3.71 -8.02
CA TYR A 23 -5.29 3.61 -6.79
C TYR A 23 -6.78 3.43 -7.07
N LYS A 24 -7.34 4.16 -8.04
CA LYS A 24 -8.75 4.03 -8.40
C LYS A 24 -9.07 2.71 -9.08
N THR A 25 -8.15 2.19 -9.89
CA THR A 25 -8.36 0.97 -10.67
C THR A 25 -8.15 -0.30 -9.84
N LYS A 26 -7.18 -0.28 -8.93
CA LYS A 26 -6.75 -1.45 -8.14
C LYS A 26 -6.95 -1.23 -6.63
N GLN A 27 -7.95 -0.45 -6.23
CA GLN A 27 -8.13 -0.06 -4.82
C GLN A 27 -8.19 -1.28 -3.91
N PHE A 28 -9.01 -2.28 -4.28
CA PHE A 28 -9.20 -3.49 -3.48
C PHE A 28 -7.93 -4.34 -3.43
N GLU A 29 -7.22 -4.50 -4.55
CA GLU A 29 -5.94 -5.20 -4.53
C GLU A 29 -4.90 -4.49 -3.66
N ILE A 30 -4.87 -3.16 -3.68
CA ILE A 30 -3.99 -2.38 -2.81
C ILE A 30 -4.34 -2.62 -1.34
N GLU A 31 -5.62 -2.60 -0.97
CA GLU A 31 -6.07 -2.90 0.39
C GLU A 31 -5.70 -4.33 0.81
N GLU A 32 -5.90 -5.32 -0.06
CA GLU A 32 -5.53 -6.72 0.21
C GLU A 32 -4.02 -6.89 0.41
N ILE A 33 -3.20 -6.21 -0.42
CA ILE A 33 -1.74 -6.18 -0.25
C ILE A 33 -1.36 -5.56 1.11
N ILE A 34 -1.99 -4.44 1.47
CA ILE A 34 -1.74 -3.74 2.74
C ILE A 34 -2.07 -4.67 3.93
N GLU A 35 -3.24 -5.31 3.93
CA GLU A 35 -3.64 -6.25 4.97
C GLU A 35 -2.65 -7.41 5.08
N ARG A 36 -2.28 -8.01 3.95
CA ARG A 36 -1.35 -9.13 3.91
C ARG A 36 0.06 -8.77 4.37
N GLU A 37 0.58 -7.60 4.00
CA GLU A 37 1.90 -7.14 4.45
C GLU A 37 1.88 -6.76 5.94
N LEU A 38 0.75 -6.22 6.43
CA LEU A 38 0.51 -5.93 7.84
C LEU A 38 0.49 -7.22 8.68
N GLU A 39 -0.22 -8.25 8.22
CA GLU A 39 -0.26 -9.58 8.89
C GLU A 39 1.12 -10.24 8.94
N GLN A 40 1.94 -10.04 7.90
CA GLN A 40 3.34 -10.50 7.86
C GLN A 40 4.29 -9.65 8.70
N GLY A 41 3.82 -8.54 9.30
CA GLY A 41 4.65 -7.64 10.09
C GLY A 41 5.70 -6.88 9.27
N LYS A 42 5.48 -6.71 7.96
CA LYS A 42 6.39 -6.02 7.05
C LYS A 42 6.18 -4.50 7.09
N LEU A 43 6.32 -3.96 8.29
CA LEU A 43 6.34 -2.52 8.51
C LEU A 43 7.78 -2.03 8.42
N ASN A 44 7.96 -0.82 7.89
CA ASN A 44 9.25 -0.15 7.96
C ASN A 44 9.56 0.29 9.41
N SER A 45 10.74 0.89 9.64
CA SER A 45 11.16 1.36 10.97
C SER A 45 10.25 2.44 11.58
N ASP A 46 9.46 3.14 10.74
CA ASP A 46 8.48 4.15 11.14
C ASP A 46 7.07 3.57 11.34
N GLY A 47 6.86 2.26 11.13
CA GLY A 47 5.56 1.62 11.26
C GLY A 47 4.63 1.81 10.06
N GLU A 48 5.20 2.12 8.89
CA GLU A 48 4.48 2.38 7.64
C GLU A 48 4.64 1.22 6.64
N ILE A 49 3.78 1.19 5.62
CA ILE A 49 3.88 0.25 4.50
C ILE A 49 4.24 1.01 3.23
N TRP A 50 5.34 0.59 2.58
CA TRP A 50 5.81 1.18 1.33
C TRP A 50 5.65 0.18 0.19
N LEU A 51 4.82 0.55 -0.78
CA LEU A 51 4.52 -0.25 -1.97
C LEU A 51 5.08 0.44 -3.22
N THR A 52 5.31 -0.36 -4.25
CA THR A 52 5.67 0.13 -5.58
C THR A 52 4.53 -0.13 -6.55
N ALA A 53 4.34 0.77 -7.51
CA ALA A 53 3.35 0.62 -8.57
C ALA A 53 3.61 -0.65 -9.40
N GLU A 54 4.87 -1.04 -9.59
CA GLU A 54 5.25 -2.28 -10.27
C GLU A 54 4.76 -3.51 -9.50
N PHE A 55 4.92 -3.53 -8.17
CA PHE A 55 4.43 -4.62 -7.34
C PHE A 55 2.90 -4.74 -7.39
N ILE A 56 2.19 -3.61 -7.34
CA ILE A 56 0.73 -3.57 -7.42
C ILE A 56 0.22 -3.98 -8.81
N CYS A 57 0.93 -3.61 -9.88
CA CYS A 57 0.58 -4.03 -11.24
C CYS A 57 0.83 -5.52 -11.50
N ALA A 58 1.80 -6.12 -10.79
CA ALA A 58 2.12 -7.54 -10.89
C ALA A 58 1.19 -8.44 -10.05
N PHE A 59 0.37 -7.83 -9.18
CA PHE A 59 -0.64 -8.47 -8.35
C PHE A 59 -1.99 -8.51 -9.07
#